data_AF-U2NLS6-F1
#
_entry.id   AF-U2NLS6-F1
#
_cell.length_a   1.000
_cell.length_b   1.000
_cell.length_c   1.000
_cell.angle_alpha   90.00
_cell.angle_beta   90.00
_cell.angle_gamma   90.00
#
_symmetry.space_group_name_H-M   'P 1'
#
loop_
_entity.id
_entity.type
_entity.pdbx_description
1 polymer ?
#
loop_
_entity_poly.entity_id
_entity_poly.type
_entity_poly.pdbx_seq_one_letter_code
_entity_poly.pdbx_strand_id
1 'polypeptide(L)'
;MNMKLSKYAVLFVALLAVGCSRSSEDYIDEDYEKLFPFPGIEKPKISYEDQVVQLGDPDAPVSDYVYPGVEITENVRTYKVTLTCSFKEVNIEGSLVPAKDIESRYVIRYIDTEKQLRTITSNKNDETAHAFLNNAKDYTLTFTAKSGYPMYLCVNGVGPQNSSVKATISAVSEDGFTIVKPLSANEFQNEEGLDKIKAPFCAYIILP
;
A
#
# COMPACT_ATOMS: atom_id res chain seq x y z
N MET A 1 54.86 -53.78 -64.78
CA MET A 1 54.54 -52.80 -63.72
C MET A 1 53.28 -53.28 -63.00
N ASN A 2 53.38 -53.51 -61.68
CA ASN A 2 52.57 -54.49 -60.94
C ASN A 2 51.08 -54.15 -60.78
N MET A 3 50.22 -54.98 -61.39
CA MET A 3 48.74 -54.97 -61.36
C MET A 3 48.11 -55.15 -59.96
N LYS A 4 48.93 -55.27 -58.90
CA LYS A 4 48.48 -55.39 -57.51
C LYS A 4 48.30 -54.03 -56.82
N LEU A 5 48.95 -52.95 -57.28
CA LEU A 5 48.80 -51.60 -56.69
C LEU A 5 47.42 -50.98 -57.01
N SER A 6 46.88 -51.27 -58.19
CA SER A 6 45.56 -50.78 -58.64
C SER A 6 44.39 -51.33 -57.83
N LYS A 7 44.48 -52.59 -57.36
CA LYS A 7 43.40 -53.22 -56.58
C LYS A 7 43.27 -52.65 -55.17
N TYR A 8 44.38 -52.25 -54.55
CA TYR A 8 44.35 -51.59 -53.23
C TYR A 8 43.93 -50.12 -53.32
N ALA A 9 44.27 -49.43 -54.42
CA ALA A 9 43.82 -48.06 -54.65
C ALA A 9 42.29 -47.95 -54.83
N VAL A 10 41.68 -48.90 -55.56
CA VAL A 10 40.21 -48.94 -55.73
C VAL A 10 39.50 -49.27 -54.41
N LEU A 11 40.07 -50.17 -53.59
CA LEU A 11 39.53 -50.48 -52.27
C LEU A 11 39.60 -49.28 -51.31
N PHE A 12 40.68 -48.49 -51.38
CA PHE A 12 40.85 -47.29 -50.56
C PHE A 12 39.89 -46.15 -50.97
N VAL A 13 39.62 -45.99 -52.27
CA VAL A 13 38.63 -45.03 -52.78
C VAL A 13 37.19 -45.44 -52.40
N ALA A 14 36.89 -46.75 -52.41
CA ALA A 14 35.59 -47.24 -51.97
C ALA A 14 35.35 -47.02 -50.46
N LEU A 15 36.39 -47.13 -49.63
CA LEU A 15 36.31 -46.85 -48.18
C LEU A 15 36.16 -45.36 -47.86
N LEU A 16 36.64 -44.45 -48.71
CA LEU A 16 36.47 -43.00 -48.54
C LEU A 16 35.05 -42.52 -48.89
N ALA A 17 34.28 -43.27 -49.69
CA ALA A 17 32.92 -42.92 -50.09
C ALA A 17 31.84 -43.24 -49.04
N VAL A 18 32.21 -43.92 -47.93
CA VAL A 18 31.29 -44.24 -46.81
C VAL A 18 31.39 -43.20 -45.68
N GLY A 19 32.05 -42.06 -45.95
CA GLY A 19 32.16 -40.94 -45.02
C GLY A 19 30.83 -40.21 -44.81
N CYS A 20 30.13 -40.56 -43.73
CA CYS A 20 29.17 -39.73 -42.99
C CYS A 20 28.10 -38.99 -43.81
N SER A 21 27.01 -39.67 -44.17
CA SER A 21 25.72 -38.98 -44.30
C SER A 21 25.30 -38.50 -42.91
N ARG A 22 25.47 -37.20 -42.62
CA ARG A 22 24.76 -36.57 -41.50
C ARG A 22 23.27 -36.67 -41.81
N SER A 23 22.55 -37.49 -41.04
CA SER A 23 21.09 -37.41 -40.97
C SER A 23 20.76 -35.97 -40.56
N SER A 24 20.24 -35.16 -41.47
CA SER A 24 19.53 -33.94 -41.10
C SER A 24 18.20 -34.41 -40.54
N GLU A 25 18.20 -34.81 -39.27
CA GLU A 25 16.96 -34.81 -38.51
C GLU A 25 16.47 -33.35 -38.56
N ASP A 26 15.42 -33.12 -39.35
CA ASP A 26 14.63 -31.89 -39.29
C ASP A 26 14.11 -31.81 -37.85
N TYR A 27 14.83 -31.08 -37.02
CA TYR A 27 14.35 -30.75 -35.69
C TYR A 27 13.02 -30.01 -35.88
N ILE A 28 12.00 -30.46 -35.15
CA ILE A 28 10.67 -29.85 -35.18
C ILE A 28 10.84 -28.37 -34.84
N ASP A 29 10.31 -27.50 -35.72
CA ASP A 29 10.42 -26.05 -35.56
C ASP A 29 9.80 -25.65 -34.21
N GLU A 30 10.63 -25.06 -33.33
CA GLU A 30 10.19 -24.74 -31.97
C GLU A 30 9.21 -23.55 -32.01
N ASP A 31 7.99 -23.77 -31.50
CA ASP A 31 6.98 -22.73 -31.36
C ASP A 31 7.35 -21.80 -30.18
N TYR A 32 8.16 -20.80 -30.48
CA TYR A 32 8.64 -19.82 -29.51
C TYR A 32 7.49 -19.04 -28.84
N GLU A 33 6.35 -18.86 -29.50
CA GLU A 33 5.19 -18.17 -28.90
C GLU A 33 4.54 -19.02 -27.81
N LYS A 34 4.56 -20.35 -27.96
CA LYS A 34 4.14 -21.29 -26.93
C LYS A 34 5.16 -21.45 -25.81
N LEU A 35 6.45 -21.43 -26.15
CA LEU A 35 7.54 -21.54 -25.17
C LEU A 35 7.67 -20.28 -24.31
N PHE A 36 7.37 -19.11 -24.88
CA PHE A 36 7.48 -17.81 -24.23
C PHE A 36 6.23 -16.97 -24.52
N PRO A 37 5.06 -17.34 -23.94
CA PRO A 37 3.85 -16.56 -24.14
C PRO A 37 4.06 -15.15 -23.59
N PHE A 38 3.91 -14.14 -24.44
CA PHE A 38 4.05 -12.74 -24.02
C PHE A 38 2.83 -12.36 -23.16
N PRO A 39 2.99 -12.10 -21.85
CA PRO A 39 1.86 -11.80 -20.97
C PRO A 39 1.33 -10.36 -21.13
N GLY A 40 1.89 -9.58 -22.06
CA GLY A 40 1.67 -8.15 -22.19
C GLY A 40 2.80 -7.33 -21.53
N ILE A 41 2.72 -6.01 -21.68
CA ILE A 41 3.65 -5.08 -21.02
C ILE A 41 3.34 -5.10 -19.52
N GLU A 42 4.29 -5.58 -18.71
CA GLU A 42 4.20 -5.49 -17.25
C GLU A 42 4.10 -4.00 -16.87
N LYS A 43 2.99 -3.62 -16.21
CA LYS A 43 2.81 -2.25 -15.74
C LYS A 43 3.94 -1.93 -14.75
N PRO A 44 4.55 -0.73 -14.82
CA PRO A 44 5.64 -0.37 -13.92
C PRO A 44 5.20 -0.54 -12.46
N LYS A 45 6.03 -1.20 -11.66
CA LYS A 45 5.84 -1.29 -10.21
C LYS A 45 5.96 0.11 -9.62
N ILE A 46 4.86 0.60 -9.07
CA ILE A 46 4.75 1.91 -8.43
C ILE A 46 5.59 1.85 -7.15
N SER A 47 6.74 2.51 -7.13
CA SER A 47 7.59 2.60 -5.95
C SER A 47 7.06 3.68 -5.02
N TYR A 48 6.75 3.30 -3.78
CA TYR A 48 6.38 4.22 -2.71
C TYR A 48 7.59 4.94 -2.09
N GLU A 49 8.81 4.49 -2.40
CA GLU A 49 10.05 4.91 -1.73
C GLU A 49 10.36 6.39 -1.96
N ASP A 50 9.92 6.96 -3.09
CA ASP A 50 10.22 8.35 -3.45
C ASP A 50 9.24 9.37 -2.85
N GLN A 51 8.19 8.91 -2.14
CA GLN A 51 7.19 9.80 -1.57
C GLN A 51 7.65 10.35 -0.20
N VAL A 52 7.80 11.68 -0.15
CA VAL A 52 8.21 12.39 1.07
C VAL A 52 7.02 12.48 2.03
N VAL A 53 7.16 11.82 3.18
CA VAL A 53 6.22 11.94 4.30
C VAL A 53 6.63 13.12 5.16
N GLN A 54 5.71 14.07 5.35
CA GLN A 54 5.91 15.20 6.25
C GLN A 54 5.32 14.87 7.61
N LEU A 55 6.14 14.96 8.66
CA LEU A 55 5.69 14.74 10.04
C LEU A 55 5.05 16.03 10.59
N GLY A 56 3.97 15.87 11.36
CA GLY A 56 3.31 16.96 12.06
C GLY A 56 3.37 16.76 13.58
N ASP A 57 2.83 17.72 14.32
CA ASP A 57 2.68 17.64 15.76
C ASP A 57 1.31 17.03 16.11
N PRO A 58 1.27 15.82 16.73
CA PRO A 58 0.01 15.18 17.11
C PRO A 58 -0.70 15.89 18.27
N ASP A 59 -0.01 16.76 19.02
CA ASP A 59 -0.55 17.51 20.15
C ASP A 59 -1.01 18.92 19.80
N ALA A 60 -0.84 19.33 18.53
CA ALA A 60 -1.30 20.62 18.05
C ALA A 60 -2.82 20.79 18.25
N PRO A 61 -3.28 21.95 18.77
CA PRO A 61 -4.70 22.22 18.92
C PRO A 61 -5.35 22.45 17.55
N VAL A 62 -6.66 22.21 17.47
CA VAL A 62 -7.43 22.41 16.22
C VAL A 62 -7.39 23.86 15.74
N SER A 63 -7.24 24.83 16.66
CA SER A 63 -7.13 26.26 16.34
C SER A 63 -5.92 26.62 15.49
N ASP A 64 -4.86 25.82 15.57
CA ASP A 64 -3.58 26.10 14.92
C ASP A 64 -3.51 25.46 13.53
N TYR A 65 -4.63 24.85 13.09
CA TYR A 65 -4.73 24.21 11.81
C TYR A 65 -4.56 25.22 10.65
N VAL A 66 -3.58 24.93 9.81
CA VAL A 66 -3.35 25.60 8.53
C VAL A 66 -3.35 24.54 7.44
N TYR A 67 -4.12 24.75 6.37
CA TYR A 67 -4.20 23.81 5.25
C TYR A 67 -2.84 23.70 4.54
N PRO A 68 -2.17 22.52 4.55
CA PRO A 68 -0.81 22.38 4.02
C PRO A 68 -0.75 21.97 2.55
N GLY A 69 -1.86 22.06 1.81
CA GLY A 69 -1.92 21.67 0.40
C GLY A 69 -1.16 22.62 -0.52
N VAL A 70 -0.90 22.16 -1.74
CA VAL A 70 -0.24 22.93 -2.79
C VAL A 70 -1.11 22.97 -4.05
N GLU A 71 -0.97 24.03 -4.85
CA GLU A 71 -1.64 24.07 -6.16
C GLU A 71 -0.76 23.42 -7.22
N ILE A 72 -1.31 22.41 -7.91
CA ILE A 72 -0.68 21.73 -9.04
C ILE A 72 -1.52 22.00 -10.28
N THR A 73 -0.91 22.59 -11.31
CA THR A 73 -1.60 22.98 -12.56
C THR A 73 -1.31 22.05 -13.73
N GLU A 74 -0.28 21.22 -13.63
CA GLU A 74 0.18 20.32 -14.69
C GLU A 74 -0.01 18.86 -14.29
N ASN A 75 -0.40 18.00 -15.24
CA ASN A 75 -0.59 16.56 -15.04
C ASN A 75 -1.47 16.20 -13.82
N VAL A 76 -2.49 17.03 -13.55
CA VAL A 76 -3.39 16.86 -12.42
C VAL A 76 -4.12 15.52 -12.50
N ARG A 77 -3.97 14.73 -11.45
CA ARG A 77 -4.64 13.45 -11.26
C ARG A 77 -5.74 13.58 -10.23
N THR A 78 -6.69 12.66 -10.34
CA THR A 78 -7.76 12.48 -9.36
C THR A 78 -7.50 11.18 -8.60
N TYR A 79 -7.63 11.23 -7.29
CA TYR A 79 -7.36 10.15 -6.35
C TYR A 79 -8.62 9.80 -5.57
N LYS A 80 -8.86 8.50 -5.43
CA LYS A 80 -9.77 7.94 -4.45
C LYS A 80 -9.03 7.78 -3.13
N VAL A 81 -9.32 8.64 -2.17
CA VAL A 81 -8.77 8.60 -0.81
C VAL A 81 -9.68 7.76 0.07
N THR A 82 -9.10 6.82 0.81
CA THR A 82 -9.82 5.92 1.72
C THR A 82 -9.20 6.01 3.11
N LEU A 83 -9.99 6.40 4.10
CA LEU A 83 -9.64 6.39 5.51
C LEU A 83 -10.38 5.23 6.19
N THR A 84 -9.65 4.34 6.82
CA THR A 84 -10.20 3.26 7.66
C THR A 84 -9.70 3.46 9.08
N CYS A 85 -10.60 3.40 10.05
CA CYS A 85 -10.25 3.54 11.46
C CYS A 85 -11.10 2.67 12.37
N SER A 86 -10.52 2.24 13.48
CA SER A 86 -11.20 1.51 14.55
C SER A 86 -10.51 1.72 15.88
N PHE A 87 -11.26 1.51 16.95
CA PHE A 87 -10.69 1.34 18.28
C PHE A 87 -11.24 0.06 18.89
N LYS A 88 -10.53 -0.45 19.87
CA LYS A 88 -10.93 -1.61 20.65
C LYS A 88 -10.66 -1.33 22.13
N GLU A 89 -11.63 -1.64 22.97
CA GLU A 89 -11.48 -1.61 24.42
C GLU A 89 -12.05 -2.92 24.98
N VAL A 90 -11.23 -3.64 25.73
CA VAL A 90 -11.63 -4.88 26.41
C VAL A 90 -11.44 -4.76 27.90
N ASN A 91 -12.31 -5.44 28.65
CA ASN A 91 -12.17 -5.56 30.09
C ASN A 91 -10.99 -6.49 30.47
N ILE A 92 -10.73 -6.64 31.76
CA ILE A 92 -9.66 -7.50 32.30
C ILE A 92 -9.83 -8.97 31.87
N GLU A 93 -11.06 -9.41 31.62
CA GLU A 93 -11.38 -10.77 31.15
C GLU A 93 -11.22 -10.94 29.62
N GLY A 94 -10.86 -9.86 28.90
CA GLY A 94 -10.69 -9.85 27.45
C GLY A 94 -11.99 -9.71 26.65
N SER A 95 -13.13 -9.48 27.31
CA SER A 95 -14.42 -9.23 26.67
C SER A 95 -14.57 -7.76 26.27
N LEU A 96 -15.28 -7.49 25.16
CA LEU A 96 -15.52 -6.12 24.72
C LEU A 96 -16.31 -5.32 25.76
N VAL A 97 -15.82 -4.11 26.06
CA VAL A 97 -16.51 -3.19 26.96
C VAL A 97 -17.82 -2.70 26.31
N PRO A 98 -18.97 -2.75 27.03
CA PRO A 98 -20.25 -2.24 26.54
C PRO A 98 -20.18 -0.74 26.23
N ALA A 99 -20.95 -0.28 25.24
CA ALA A 99 -20.91 1.11 24.76
C ALA A 99 -21.11 2.20 25.82
N LYS A 100 -21.84 1.89 26.90
CA LYS A 100 -22.11 2.82 28.01
C LYS A 100 -20.95 2.96 29.00
N ASP A 101 -20.02 2.01 29.01
CA ASP A 101 -18.91 1.91 29.97
C ASP A 101 -17.56 2.20 29.30
N ILE A 102 -17.56 2.65 28.03
CA ILE A 102 -16.34 2.97 27.28
C ILE A 102 -15.70 4.21 27.86
N GLU A 103 -14.43 4.08 28.23
CA GLU A 103 -13.63 5.19 28.76
C GLU A 103 -12.67 5.77 27.72
N SER A 104 -12.35 5.02 26.65
CA SER A 104 -11.45 5.46 25.58
C SER A 104 -11.88 6.79 24.94
N ARG A 105 -10.94 7.73 24.81
CA ARG A 105 -11.10 9.02 24.15
C ARG A 105 -10.04 9.17 23.05
N TYR A 106 -10.05 8.23 22.12
CA TYR A 106 -9.21 8.28 20.93
C TYR A 106 -9.73 9.30 19.93
N VAL A 107 -8.81 9.97 19.26
CA VAL A 107 -9.04 11.08 18.34
C VAL A 107 -8.25 10.81 17.07
N ILE A 108 -8.96 10.82 15.95
CA ILE A 108 -8.40 10.64 14.61
C ILE A 108 -8.78 11.88 13.81
N ARG A 109 -7.80 12.58 13.27
CA ARG A 109 -8.02 13.77 12.45
C ARG A 109 -7.58 13.53 11.02
N TYR A 110 -8.39 14.03 10.10
CA TYR A 110 -8.16 14.00 8.66
C TYR A 110 -8.60 15.33 8.04
N ILE A 111 -8.13 15.63 6.84
CA ILE A 111 -8.57 16.82 6.10
C ILE A 111 -9.70 16.41 5.15
N ASP A 112 -10.80 17.15 5.07
CA ASP A 112 -11.88 16.82 4.14
C ASP A 112 -11.75 17.53 2.78
N THR A 113 -12.75 17.34 1.93
CA THR A 113 -12.83 17.98 0.60
C THR A 113 -13.05 19.49 0.67
N GLU A 114 -13.50 20.02 1.81
CA GLU A 114 -13.70 21.45 2.09
C GLU A 114 -12.43 22.09 2.68
N LYS A 115 -11.31 21.34 2.69
CA LYS A 115 -10.02 21.75 3.27
C LYS A 115 -10.08 21.98 4.79
N GLN A 116 -11.06 21.42 5.47
CA GLN A 116 -11.24 21.52 6.92
C GLN A 116 -10.62 20.32 7.64
N LEU A 117 -10.05 20.57 8.82
CA LEU A 117 -9.63 19.50 9.72
C LEU A 117 -10.86 18.92 10.42
N ARG A 118 -11.14 17.63 10.17
CA ARG A 118 -12.28 16.91 10.76
C ARG A 118 -11.80 15.93 11.81
N THR A 119 -12.58 15.78 12.86
CA THR A 119 -12.30 14.89 13.99
C THR A 119 -13.25 13.70 13.98
N ILE A 120 -12.69 12.49 14.04
CA ILE A 120 -13.40 11.25 14.33
C ILE A 120 -12.94 10.77 15.72
N THR A 121 -13.87 10.45 16.63
CA THR A 121 -13.49 10.10 18.00
C THR A 121 -14.30 8.94 18.58
N SER A 122 -13.74 8.24 19.56
CA SER A 122 -14.49 7.29 20.41
C SER A 122 -15.32 7.98 21.49
N ASN A 123 -15.02 9.24 21.84
CA ASN A 123 -15.73 9.99 22.87
C ASN A 123 -17.09 10.49 22.34
N LYS A 124 -18.19 9.87 22.77
CA LYS A 124 -19.56 10.24 22.34
C LYS A 124 -20.02 11.62 22.83
N ASN A 125 -19.32 12.20 23.80
CA ASN A 125 -19.67 13.51 24.37
C ASN A 125 -18.94 14.67 23.67
N ASP A 126 -18.15 14.41 22.63
CA ASP A 126 -17.47 15.45 21.86
C ASP A 126 -18.43 16.09 20.84
N GLU A 127 -18.88 17.31 21.13
CA GLU A 127 -19.78 18.09 20.26
C GLU A 127 -19.11 18.56 18.97
N THR A 128 -17.78 18.56 18.91
CA THR A 128 -17.00 19.00 17.75
C THR A 128 -16.68 17.86 16.77
N ALA A 129 -17.06 16.63 17.13
CA ALA A 129 -16.81 15.44 16.34
C ALA A 129 -17.63 15.44 15.05
N HIS A 130 -16.94 15.16 13.94
CA HIS A 130 -17.58 14.90 12.65
C HIS A 130 -18.22 13.51 12.62
N ALA A 131 -17.58 12.52 13.23
CA ALA A 131 -18.09 11.16 13.33
C ALA A 131 -17.61 10.46 14.60
N PHE A 132 -18.34 9.42 15.01
CA PHE A 132 -18.03 8.65 16.19
C PHE A 132 -17.68 7.19 15.86
N LEU A 133 -16.59 6.69 16.44
CA LEU A 133 -16.24 5.29 16.37
C LEU A 133 -17.14 4.45 17.28
N ASN A 134 -17.23 3.15 16.99
CA ASN A 134 -17.88 2.16 17.85
C ASN A 134 -16.87 1.07 18.21
N ASN A 135 -16.93 0.56 19.44
CA ASN A 135 -15.95 -0.42 19.95
C ASN A 135 -15.87 -1.64 19.04
N ALA A 136 -14.65 -1.99 18.63
CA ALA A 136 -14.30 -3.10 17.75
C ALA A 136 -15.06 -3.12 16.42
N LYS A 137 -15.48 -1.96 15.91
CA LYS A 137 -16.07 -1.80 14.58
C LYS A 137 -15.23 -0.86 13.74
N ASP A 138 -14.97 -1.28 12.50
CA ASP A 138 -14.32 -0.43 11.52
C ASP A 138 -15.28 0.67 11.03
N TYR A 139 -14.72 1.87 10.93
CA TYR A 139 -15.31 3.01 10.26
C TYR A 139 -14.48 3.29 9.01
N THR A 140 -15.15 3.33 7.86
CA THR A 140 -14.51 3.60 6.57
C THR A 140 -15.16 4.82 5.93
N LEU A 141 -14.32 5.76 5.53
CA LEU A 141 -14.69 6.95 4.75
C LEU A 141 -13.93 6.93 3.43
N THR A 142 -14.60 7.30 2.35
CA THR A 142 -14.00 7.42 1.03
C THR A 142 -14.43 8.71 0.37
N PHE A 143 -13.48 9.44 -0.19
CA PHE A 143 -13.75 10.67 -0.94
C PHE A 143 -12.73 10.84 -2.07
N THR A 144 -13.01 11.78 -2.95
CA THR A 144 -12.16 12.08 -4.09
C THR A 144 -11.37 13.36 -3.86
N ALA A 145 -10.07 13.34 -4.16
CA ALA A 145 -9.18 14.49 -4.06
C ALA A 145 -8.31 14.62 -5.31
N LYS A 146 -7.80 15.82 -5.60
CA LYS A 146 -6.90 16.07 -6.74
C LYS A 146 -5.45 16.16 -6.29
N SER A 147 -4.52 16.07 -7.25
CA SER A 147 -3.11 16.43 -7.04
C SER A 147 -2.96 17.74 -6.27
N GLY A 148 -2.00 17.79 -5.36
CA GLY A 148 -1.75 18.91 -4.45
C GLY A 148 -2.53 18.84 -3.13
N TYR A 149 -3.53 17.96 -3.03
CA TYR A 149 -4.24 17.72 -1.78
C TYR A 149 -3.33 17.04 -0.73
N PRO A 150 -3.36 17.50 0.53
CA PRO A 150 -2.60 16.88 1.61
C PRO A 150 -3.37 15.68 2.19
N MET A 151 -2.95 14.47 1.84
CA MET A 151 -3.41 13.24 2.50
C MET A 151 -2.84 13.20 3.91
N TYR A 152 -3.64 13.68 4.86
CA TYR A 152 -3.26 13.90 6.26
C TYR A 152 -3.90 12.87 7.18
N LEU A 153 -3.13 12.35 8.13
CA LEU A 153 -3.59 11.50 9.21
C LEU A 153 -2.92 11.89 10.52
N CYS A 154 -3.75 12.18 11.53
CA CYS A 154 -3.30 12.31 12.91
C CYS A 154 -4.11 11.39 13.82
N VAL A 155 -3.44 10.68 14.72
CA VAL A 155 -4.01 9.77 15.71
C VAL A 155 -3.43 10.12 17.07
N ASN A 156 -4.30 10.47 18.01
CA ASN A 156 -3.97 10.83 19.38
C ASN A 156 -5.09 10.37 20.32
N GLY A 157 -4.93 10.61 21.62
CA GLY A 157 -5.96 10.40 22.62
C GLY A 157 -5.48 9.53 23.78
N VAL A 158 -6.43 9.25 24.66
CA VAL A 158 -6.22 8.51 25.90
C VAL A 158 -7.13 7.29 25.94
N GLY A 159 -6.66 6.22 26.57
CA GLY A 159 -7.44 4.99 26.74
C GLY A 159 -7.09 4.30 28.06
N PRO A 160 -7.97 3.41 28.55
CA PRO A 160 -7.66 2.56 29.68
C PRO A 160 -6.71 1.42 29.27
N GLN A 161 -6.26 0.64 30.24
CA GLN A 161 -5.57 -0.62 29.98
C GLN A 161 -6.37 -1.52 29.04
N ASN A 162 -5.67 -2.24 28.16
CA ASN A 162 -6.24 -3.15 27.15
C ASN A 162 -7.13 -2.43 26.12
N SER A 163 -6.75 -1.21 25.76
CA SER A 163 -7.38 -0.49 24.66
C SER A 163 -6.39 -0.22 23.54
N SER A 164 -6.91 -0.04 22.33
CA SER A 164 -6.09 0.23 21.16
C SER A 164 -6.85 1.07 20.13
N VAL A 165 -6.09 1.79 19.31
CA VAL A 165 -6.61 2.57 18.19
C VAL A 165 -5.79 2.28 16.94
N LYS A 166 -6.48 2.12 15.82
CA LYS A 166 -5.89 1.91 14.51
C LYS A 166 -6.51 2.85 13.51
N ALA A 167 -5.67 3.47 12.69
CA ALA A 167 -6.13 4.28 11.56
C ALA A 167 -5.17 4.11 10.37
N THR A 168 -5.73 4.08 9.17
CA THR A 168 -4.97 4.03 7.93
C THR A 168 -5.66 4.90 6.89
N ILE A 169 -4.92 5.81 6.26
CA ILE A 169 -5.38 6.55 5.09
C ILE A 169 -4.51 6.19 3.89
N SER A 170 -5.16 5.93 2.75
CA SER A 170 -4.50 5.60 1.50
C SER A 170 -5.16 6.35 0.34
N ALA A 171 -4.41 6.52 -0.75
CA ALA A 171 -4.94 7.12 -1.97
C ALA A 171 -4.48 6.33 -3.18
N VAL A 172 -5.42 6.07 -4.08
CA VAL A 172 -5.19 5.41 -5.37
C VAL A 172 -5.73 6.33 -6.46
N SER A 173 -4.94 6.63 -7.49
CA SER A 173 -5.42 7.40 -8.63
C SER A 173 -6.55 6.65 -9.35
N GLU A 174 -7.50 7.38 -9.94
CA GLU A 174 -8.63 6.76 -10.65
C GLU A 174 -8.20 5.89 -11.83
N ASP A 175 -7.04 6.21 -12.43
CA ASP A 175 -6.42 5.41 -13.49
C ASP A 175 -5.74 4.13 -12.98
N GLY A 176 -5.60 3.98 -11.65
CA GLY A 176 -4.98 2.83 -10.98
C GLY A 176 -3.46 2.73 -11.14
N PHE A 177 -2.81 3.72 -11.75
CA PHE A 177 -1.37 3.72 -12.05
C PHE A 177 -0.52 4.43 -11.00
N THR A 178 -1.12 5.19 -10.09
CA THR A 178 -0.43 5.89 -9.02
C THR A 178 -1.06 5.53 -7.69
N ILE A 179 -0.30 4.80 -6.86
CA ILE A 179 -0.71 4.49 -5.49
C ILE A 179 0.18 5.31 -4.57
N VAL A 180 -0.44 5.97 -3.60
CA VAL A 180 0.25 6.77 -2.59
C VAL A 180 0.52 5.91 -1.36
N LYS A 181 1.70 6.08 -0.76
CA LYS A 181 2.16 5.39 0.43
C LYS A 181 1.12 5.60 1.54
N PRO A 182 0.52 4.53 2.08
CA PRO A 182 -0.47 4.69 3.13
C PRO A 182 0.17 5.25 4.39
N LEU A 183 -0.51 6.20 5.04
CA LEU A 183 -0.17 6.62 6.39
C LEU A 183 -0.98 5.75 7.35
N SER A 184 -0.32 5.17 8.35
CA SER A 184 -0.96 4.25 9.29
C SER A 184 -0.41 4.43 10.68
N ALA A 185 -1.29 4.33 11.66
CA ALA A 185 -0.96 4.28 13.09
C ALA A 185 -1.71 3.10 13.72
N ASN A 186 -1.05 2.39 14.63
CA ASN A 186 -1.62 1.28 15.36
C ASN A 186 -1.05 1.28 16.77
N GLU A 187 -1.78 1.89 17.68
CA GLU A 187 -1.33 2.19 19.03
C GLU A 187 -2.12 1.40 20.06
N PHE A 188 -1.42 0.99 21.11
CA PHE A 188 -1.99 0.21 22.21
C PHE A 188 -1.73 0.94 23.52
N GLN A 189 -2.73 0.93 24.40
CA GLN A 189 -2.61 1.36 25.78
C GLN A 189 -2.78 0.16 26.72
N ASN A 190 -1.74 -0.08 27.53
CA ASN A 190 -1.61 -1.19 28.45
C ASN A 190 -1.25 -0.75 29.89
N GLU A 191 -1.07 0.54 30.11
CA GLU A 191 -0.80 1.13 31.42
C GLU A 191 -2.08 1.24 32.25
N GLU A 192 -1.93 1.23 33.57
CA GLU A 192 -3.05 1.30 34.50
C GLU A 192 -3.66 2.71 34.51
N GLY A 193 -4.99 2.77 34.47
CA GLY A 193 -5.74 4.03 34.42
C GLY A 193 -5.91 4.56 32.99
N LEU A 194 -6.48 5.76 32.89
CA LEU A 194 -6.74 6.44 31.62
C LEU A 194 -5.52 7.26 31.23
N ASP A 195 -4.74 6.76 30.27
CA ASP A 195 -3.48 7.39 29.88
C ASP A 195 -3.30 7.50 28.35
N LYS A 196 -2.41 8.39 27.92
CA LYS A 196 -2.15 8.71 26.52
C LYS A 196 -1.46 7.56 25.80
N ILE A 197 -1.79 7.39 24.51
CA ILE A 197 -1.06 6.45 23.66
C ILE A 197 0.43 6.80 23.60
N LYS A 198 1.29 5.77 23.54
CA LYS A 198 2.74 5.93 23.67
C LYS A 198 3.38 6.64 22.48
N ALA A 199 2.89 6.37 21.27
CA ALA A 199 3.36 7.02 20.05
C ALA A 199 2.19 7.65 19.30
N PRO A 200 1.70 8.82 19.73
CA PRO A 200 0.79 9.61 18.91
C PRO A 200 1.42 9.88 17.54
N PHE A 201 0.61 9.76 16.49
CA PHE A 201 1.09 9.83 15.12
C PHE A 201 0.45 11.02 14.41
N CYS A 202 1.24 11.82 13.69
CA CYS A 202 0.73 12.87 12.83
C CYS A 202 1.63 13.01 11.60
N ALA A 203 1.06 12.84 10.42
CA ALA A 203 1.79 13.02 9.17
C ALA A 203 0.88 13.36 8.00
N TYR A 204 1.46 13.88 6.92
CA TYR A 204 0.79 14.02 5.64
C TYR A 204 1.71 13.76 4.46
N ILE A 205 1.09 13.43 3.32
CA ILE A 205 1.73 13.36 2.02
C ILE A 205 0.94 14.26 1.07
N ILE A 206 1.64 15.07 0.29
CA ILE A 206 1.02 15.81 -0.80
C ILE A 206 0.77 14.84 -1.96
N LEU A 207 -0.48 14.69 -2.38
CA LEU A 207 -0.81 13.87 -3.53
C LEU A 207 -0.11 14.45 -4.78
N PRO A 208 0.63 13.63 -5.54
CA PRO A 208 1.43 14.10 -6.67
C PRO A 208 0.59 14.47 -7.89
#